data_AF-A0A0T2IAB7-F1
#
_entry.id   AF-A0A0T2IAB7-F1
#
_cell.length_a   1.000
_cell.length_b   1.000
_cell.length_c   1.000
_cell.angle_alpha   90.00
_cell.angle_beta   90.00
_cell.angle_gamma   90.00
#
_symmetry.space_group_name_H-M   'P 1'
#
loop_
_entity.id
_entity.type
_entity.pdbx_description
1 polymer ?
#
loop_
_entity_poly.entity_id
_entity_poly.type
_entity_poly.pdbx_seq_one_letter_code
_entity_poly.pdbx_strand_id
1 'polypeptide(L)'
;MDRASFHKLRLAVQENANPADDHHVAALQATLQKGLVGSRLFAEVELGRTQDVDRMIIGICRCADDVAPWEAGVGVERLWGVAALDTRWEIHLVSANDGYMEFEGAVTTDAQGRYVTVNLVAEPARVPDPTQAQSVTEGTDGPPPRSATIDA
;
A
#
# COMPACT_ATOMS: atom_id res chain seq x y z
N MET A 1 3.06 19.04 7.84
CA MET A 1 4.50 19.41 7.94
C MET A 1 5.06 19.54 6.52
N ASP A 2 6.08 20.36 6.27
CA ASP A 2 6.74 20.38 4.96
C ASP A 2 7.85 19.30 4.86
N ARG A 3 8.21 18.91 3.64
CA ARG A 3 9.17 17.82 3.38
C ARG A 3 10.57 18.09 3.94
N ALA A 4 11.04 19.33 3.88
CA ALA A 4 12.38 19.65 4.37
C ALA A 4 12.46 19.51 5.90
N SER A 5 11.42 19.95 6.61
CA SER A 5 11.31 19.78 8.05
C SER A 5 11.20 18.30 8.45
N PHE A 6 10.41 17.51 7.72
CA PHE A 6 10.30 16.07 7.95
C PHE A 6 11.66 15.36 7.82
N HIS A 7 12.38 15.57 6.71
CA HIS A 7 13.69 14.93 6.50
C HIS A 7 14.73 15.35 7.55
N LYS A 8 14.72 16.61 7.98
CA LYS A 8 15.61 17.07 9.06
C LYS A 8 15.34 16.34 10.37
N LEU A 9 14.08 16.18 10.74
CA LEU A 9 13.69 15.50 11.98
C LEU A 9 13.96 13.99 11.91
N ARG A 10 13.65 13.37 10.77
CA ARG A 10 13.98 11.95 10.51
C ARG A 10 15.48 11.71 10.62
N LEU A 11 16.30 12.55 9.97
CA LEU A 11 17.76 12.45 10.03
C LEU A 11 18.27 12.61 11.47
N ALA A 12 17.74 13.59 12.21
CA ALA A 12 18.13 13.79 13.60
C ALA A 12 17.85 12.55 14.46
N VAL A 13 16.75 11.82 14.21
CA VAL A 13 16.50 10.55 14.91
C VAL A 13 17.48 9.45 14.47
N GLN A 14 17.72 9.32 13.16
CA GLN A 14 18.68 8.33 12.64
C GLN A 14 20.10 8.53 13.19
N GLU A 15 20.50 9.79 13.43
CA GLU A 15 21.80 10.12 14.02
C GLU A 15 21.89 9.85 15.53
N ASN A 16 20.75 9.78 16.24
CA ASN A 16 20.70 9.71 17.71
C ASN A 16 20.11 8.41 18.26
N ALA A 17 19.55 7.54 17.41
CA ALA A 17 18.93 6.29 17.79
C ALA A 17 19.45 5.13 16.95
N ASN A 18 19.37 3.92 17.50
CA ASN A 18 19.71 2.72 16.74
C ASN A 18 18.50 2.26 15.91
N PRO A 19 18.71 1.70 14.72
CA PRO A 19 17.64 1.05 13.98
C PRO A 19 17.09 -0.14 14.78
N ALA A 20 15.80 -0.41 14.61
CA ALA A 20 15.15 -1.54 15.27
C ALA A 20 15.65 -2.88 14.73
N ASP A 21 15.52 -3.92 15.56
CA ASP A 21 15.81 -5.28 15.12
C ASP A 21 14.68 -5.83 14.23
N ASP A 22 14.98 -6.93 13.52
CA ASP A 22 14.07 -7.53 12.55
C ASP A 22 12.71 -7.92 13.15
N HIS A 23 12.66 -8.24 14.46
CA HIS A 23 11.42 -8.58 15.13
C HIS A 23 10.49 -7.37 15.23
N HIS A 24 11.01 -6.21 15.64
CA HIS A 24 10.23 -4.98 15.73
C HIS A 24 9.79 -4.49 14.35
N VAL A 25 10.67 -4.56 13.34
CA VAL A 25 10.31 -4.21 11.95
C VAL A 25 9.23 -5.15 11.43
N ALA A 26 9.34 -6.45 11.67
CA ALA A 26 8.34 -7.44 11.27
C ALA A 26 6.97 -7.18 11.93
N ALA A 27 6.97 -6.86 13.22
CA ALA A 27 5.75 -6.55 13.97
C ALA A 27 5.05 -5.31 13.41
N LEU A 28 5.79 -4.23 13.15
CA LEU A 28 5.21 -3.03 12.55
C LEU A 28 4.69 -3.30 11.13
N GLN A 29 5.44 -4.02 10.29
CA GLN A 29 4.95 -4.39 8.95
C GLN A 29 3.65 -5.21 9.05
N ALA A 30 3.58 -6.18 9.96
CA ALA A 30 2.38 -7.01 10.11
C ALA A 30 1.16 -6.16 10.53
N THR A 31 1.36 -5.21 11.45
CA THR A 31 0.32 -4.25 11.86
C THR A 31 -0.15 -3.39 10.68
N LEU A 32 0.79 -2.83 9.91
CA LEU A 32 0.48 -2.04 8.72
C LEU A 32 -0.24 -2.87 7.66
N GLN A 33 0.26 -4.06 7.34
CA GLN A 33 -0.37 -4.97 6.37
C GLN A 33 -1.81 -5.25 6.76
N LYS A 34 -2.05 -5.61 8.03
CA LYS A 34 -3.38 -5.90 8.54
C LYS A 34 -4.30 -4.68 8.46
N GLY A 35 -3.81 -3.50 8.83
CA GLY A 35 -4.56 -2.24 8.77
C GLY A 35 -4.93 -1.85 7.33
N LEU A 36 -3.95 -1.88 6.42
CA LEU A 36 -4.13 -1.53 5.01
C LEU A 36 -5.11 -2.47 4.33
N VAL A 37 -4.93 -3.79 4.46
CA VAL A 37 -5.85 -4.79 3.88
C VAL A 37 -7.24 -4.69 4.51
N GLY A 38 -7.33 -4.45 5.83
CA GLY A 38 -8.61 -4.33 6.54
C GLY A 38 -9.40 -3.06 6.23
N SER A 39 -8.74 -2.01 5.71
CA SER A 39 -9.34 -0.69 5.46
C SER A 39 -10.35 -0.66 4.31
N ARG A 40 -10.26 -1.63 3.38
CA ARG A 40 -10.98 -1.65 2.09
C ARG A 40 -10.68 -0.47 1.15
N LEU A 41 -9.70 0.37 1.49
CA LEU A 41 -9.25 1.47 0.62
C LEU A 41 -8.41 0.97 -0.57
N PHE A 42 -7.87 -0.24 -0.44
CA PHE A 42 -6.92 -0.80 -1.38
C PHE A 42 -7.44 -2.14 -1.91
N ALA A 43 -7.33 -2.31 -3.24
CA ALA A 43 -7.56 -3.60 -3.89
C ALA A 43 -6.32 -4.51 -3.73
N GLU A 44 -5.13 -3.92 -3.72
CA GLU A 44 -3.87 -4.64 -3.60
C GLU A 44 -2.92 -3.92 -2.63
N VAL A 45 -2.25 -4.68 -1.77
CA VAL A 45 -1.27 -4.16 -0.81
C VAL A 45 -0.04 -5.05 -0.85
N GLU A 46 1.08 -4.50 -1.29
CA GLU A 46 2.38 -5.15 -1.32
C GLU A 46 3.32 -4.43 -0.37
N LEU A 47 3.74 -5.09 0.72
CA LEU A 47 4.73 -4.57 1.66
C LEU A 47 6.01 -5.39 1.64
N GLY A 48 7.14 -4.70 1.65
CA GLY A 48 8.48 -5.24 1.78
C GLY A 48 9.30 -4.53 2.85
N ARG A 49 10.54 -4.99 3.04
CA ARG A 49 11.52 -4.38 3.92
C ARG A 49 12.85 -4.27 3.21
N THR A 50 13.57 -3.19 3.46
CA THR A 50 14.95 -3.08 3.05
C THR A 50 15.87 -3.82 4.03
N GLN A 51 17.02 -4.25 3.54
CA GLN A 51 18.10 -4.83 4.36
C GLN A 51 19.19 -3.78 4.64
N ASP A 52 18.91 -2.50 4.36
CA ASP A 52 19.82 -1.40 4.67
C ASP A 52 19.77 -1.06 6.16
N VAL A 53 20.66 -0.15 6.55
CA VAL A 53 20.83 0.28 7.95
C VAL A 53 19.55 0.89 8.50
N ASP A 54 18.68 1.47 7.66
CA ASP A 54 17.46 2.17 8.07
C ASP A 54 16.26 1.25 8.28
N ARG A 55 16.39 -0.04 7.93
CA ARG A 55 15.37 -1.07 8.15
C ARG A 55 13.98 -0.58 7.73
N MET A 56 13.91 -0.03 6.53
CA MET A 56 12.73 0.66 6.03
C MET A 56 11.66 -0.35 5.58
N ILE A 57 10.43 -0.14 6.02
CA ILE A 57 9.26 -0.80 5.45
C ILE A 57 8.84 -0.01 4.22
N ILE A 58 8.78 -0.68 3.07
CA ILE A 58 8.34 -0.06 1.82
C ILE A 58 7.05 -0.71 1.35
N GLY A 59 6.17 0.03 0.69
CA GLY A 59 4.95 -0.55 0.18
C GLY A 59 4.30 0.18 -0.97
N ILE A 60 3.64 -0.59 -1.82
CA ILE A 60 2.75 -0.09 -2.87
C ILE A 60 1.34 -0.57 -2.55
N CYS A 61 0.41 0.36 -2.50
CA CYS A 61 -0.99 0.12 -2.21
C CYS A 61 -1.81 0.64 -3.40
N ARG A 62 -2.43 -0.26 -4.17
CA ARG A 62 -3.31 0.14 -5.28
C ARG A 62 -4.71 0.39 -4.74
N CYS A 63 -5.23 1.59 -4.99
CA CYS A 63 -6.56 1.97 -4.55
C CYS A 63 -7.63 1.03 -5.11
N ALA A 64 -8.71 0.83 -4.35
CA ALA A 64 -9.92 0.23 -4.88
C ALA A 64 -10.53 1.11 -5.99
N ASP A 65 -11.36 0.52 -6.87
CA ASP A 65 -11.87 1.17 -8.09
C ASP A 65 -12.61 2.50 -7.83
N ASP A 66 -13.23 2.64 -6.66
CA ASP A 66 -14.01 3.80 -6.22
C ASP A 66 -13.26 4.72 -5.24
N VAL A 67 -11.98 4.46 -4.99
CA VAL A 67 -11.16 5.20 -4.03
C VAL A 67 -10.12 6.03 -4.78
N ALA A 68 -10.16 7.35 -4.56
CA ALA A 68 -9.14 8.23 -5.10
C ALA A 68 -7.84 8.14 -4.28
N PRO A 69 -6.65 8.33 -4.89
CA PRO A 69 -5.38 8.30 -4.16
C PRO A 69 -5.35 9.22 -2.94
N TRP A 70 -5.92 10.42 -3.02
CA TRP A 70 -5.96 11.37 -1.89
C TRP A 70 -6.76 10.84 -0.70
N GLU A 71 -7.85 10.11 -0.93
CA GLU A 71 -8.67 9.48 0.12
C GLU A 71 -7.88 8.34 0.78
N ALA A 72 -7.21 7.54 -0.05
CA ALA A 72 -6.31 6.51 0.42
C ALA A 72 -5.17 7.09 1.27
N GLY A 73 -4.55 8.20 0.85
CA GLY A 73 -3.51 8.89 1.62
C GLY A 73 -3.99 9.34 3.01
N VAL A 74 -5.17 9.94 3.11
CA VAL A 74 -5.79 10.30 4.40
C VAL A 74 -6.09 9.04 5.23
N GLY A 75 -6.49 7.95 4.59
CA GLY A 75 -6.70 6.66 5.24
C GLY A 75 -5.41 6.08 5.83
N VAL A 76 -4.30 6.15 5.09
CA VAL A 76 -2.98 5.72 5.58
C VAL A 76 -2.55 6.56 6.78
N GLU A 77 -2.72 7.88 6.73
CA GLU A 77 -2.43 8.77 7.86
C GLU A 77 -3.20 8.37 9.13
N ARG A 78 -4.49 8.02 8.99
CA ARG A 78 -5.32 7.54 10.11
C ARG A 78 -4.85 6.18 10.63
N LEU A 79 -4.51 5.25 9.74
CA LEU A 79 -3.97 3.94 10.11
C LEU A 79 -2.64 4.06 10.85
N TRP A 80 -1.79 5.01 10.41
CA TRP A 80 -0.54 5.32 11.09
C TRP A 80 -0.76 5.76 12.53
N GLY A 81 -1.72 6.67 12.78
CA GLY A 81 -2.07 7.10 14.13
C GLY A 81 -2.46 5.94 15.07
N VAL A 82 -3.03 4.86 14.53
CA VAL A 82 -3.32 3.64 15.30
C VAL A 82 -2.06 2.79 15.49
N ALA A 83 -1.26 2.61 14.43
CA ALA A 83 -0.03 1.82 14.47
C ALA A 83 1.05 2.43 15.39
N ALA A 84 1.05 3.75 15.52
CA ALA A 84 2.02 4.52 16.31
C ALA A 84 1.49 4.94 17.70
N LEU A 85 0.28 4.52 18.09
CA LEU A 85 -0.42 5.05 19.27
C LEU A 85 0.38 4.96 20.58
N ASP A 86 1.06 3.84 20.81
CA ASP A 86 1.80 3.56 22.05
C ASP A 86 3.30 3.93 21.95
N THR A 87 3.68 4.64 20.89
CA THR A 87 5.09 4.96 20.62
C THR A 87 5.47 6.27 21.29
N ARG A 88 6.72 6.36 21.75
CA ARG A 88 7.19 7.56 22.47
C ARG A 88 7.44 8.74 21.54
N TRP A 89 7.72 8.44 20.29
CA TRP A 89 8.05 9.41 19.26
C TRP A 89 7.65 8.84 17.90
N GLU A 90 6.94 9.65 17.14
CA GLU A 90 6.59 9.42 15.74
C GLU A 90 6.67 10.74 14.97
N ILE A 91 6.92 10.62 13.68
CA ILE A 91 6.77 11.69 12.72
C ILE A 91 6.33 11.08 11.39
N HIS A 92 5.49 11.80 10.66
CA HIS A 92 5.10 11.40 9.33
C HIS A 92 4.89 12.61 8.41
N LEU A 93 4.87 12.32 7.12
CA LEU A 93 4.54 13.23 6.04
C LEU A 93 3.62 12.52 5.06
N VAL A 94 2.54 13.21 4.70
CA VAL A 94 1.69 12.82 3.57
C VAL A 94 1.86 13.87 2.49
N SER A 95 2.21 13.44 1.29
CA SER A 95 2.37 14.32 0.13
C SER A 95 1.61 13.81 -1.07
N ALA A 96 0.97 14.72 -1.78
CA ALA A 96 0.41 14.46 -3.09
C ALA A 96 1.51 14.64 -4.14
N ASN A 97 1.64 13.68 -5.03
CA ASN A 97 2.45 13.76 -6.24
C ASN A 97 1.54 13.64 -7.46
N ASP A 98 2.09 13.75 -8.68
CA ASP A 98 1.31 13.66 -9.93
C ASP A 98 0.70 12.26 -10.11
N GLY A 99 -0.50 12.08 -9.57
CA GLY A 99 -1.31 10.86 -9.72
C GLY A 99 -1.29 9.88 -8.55
N TYR A 100 -0.50 10.12 -7.49
CA TYR A 100 -0.43 9.22 -6.32
C TYR A 100 -0.25 10.00 -5.01
N MET A 101 -0.50 9.33 -3.90
CA MET A 101 -0.12 9.84 -2.58
C MET A 101 1.08 9.07 -2.05
N GLU A 102 2.01 9.78 -1.45
CA GLU A 102 3.15 9.22 -0.74
C GLU A 102 3.00 9.49 0.75
N PHE A 103 3.23 8.45 1.55
CA PHE A 103 3.31 8.50 2.99
C PHE A 103 4.71 8.13 3.39
N GLU A 104 5.38 9.01 4.14
CA GLU A 104 6.64 8.72 4.78
C GLU A 104 6.48 8.80 6.30
N GLY A 105 7.06 7.85 7.03
CA GLY A 105 6.96 7.78 8.48
C GLY A 105 8.27 7.36 9.14
N ALA A 106 8.48 7.81 10.37
CA ALA A 106 9.49 7.28 11.26
C ALA A 106 8.92 7.18 12.67
N VAL A 107 9.20 6.08 13.36
CA VAL A 107 8.63 5.79 14.67
C VAL A 107 9.60 5.03 15.55
N THR A 108 9.51 5.26 16.85
CA THR A 108 10.21 4.44 17.85
C THR A 108 9.40 3.20 18.22
N THR A 109 10.04 2.05 18.29
CA THR A 109 9.35 0.75 18.42
C THR A 109 9.47 0.12 19.80
N ASP A 110 10.31 0.66 20.68
CA ASP A 110 10.53 0.13 22.02
C ASP A 110 11.00 1.18 23.04
N ALA A 111 11.23 0.73 24.28
CA ALA A 111 11.67 1.57 25.38
C ALA A 111 13.12 2.07 25.23
N GLN A 112 13.91 1.42 24.39
CA GLN A 112 15.29 1.76 24.03
C GLN A 112 15.33 2.87 22.97
N GLY A 113 14.17 3.24 22.40
CA GLY A 113 14.06 4.28 21.40
C GLY A 113 14.54 3.85 20.02
N ARG A 114 14.56 2.54 19.72
CA ARG A 114 14.98 2.07 18.40
C ARG A 114 13.96 2.44 17.34
N TYR A 115 14.42 2.90 16.19
CA TYR A 115 13.55 3.47 15.17
C TYR A 115 13.27 2.50 14.02
N VAL A 116 12.10 2.65 13.40
CA VAL A 116 11.75 2.06 12.10
C VAL A 116 11.25 3.18 11.19
N THR A 117 11.63 3.12 9.91
CA THR A 117 11.15 4.04 8.88
C THR A 117 10.17 3.34 7.94
N VAL A 118 9.26 4.10 7.36
CA VAL A 118 8.19 3.61 6.48
C VAL A 118 8.08 4.53 5.27
N ASN A 119 7.93 3.96 4.08
CA ASN A 119 7.47 4.66 2.89
C ASN A 119 6.35 3.84 2.22
N LEU A 120 5.16 4.41 2.06
CA LEU A 120 4.03 3.80 1.37
C LEU A 120 3.58 4.70 0.23
N VAL A 121 3.33 4.09 -0.92
CA VAL A 121 2.76 4.77 -2.10
C VAL A 121 1.33 4.26 -2.31
N ALA A 122 0.36 5.17 -2.35
CA ALA A 122 -1.02 4.90 -2.75
C ALA A 122 -1.22 5.33 -4.20
N GLU A 123 -1.32 4.34 -5.10
CA GLU A 123 -1.49 4.55 -6.54
C GLU A 123 -2.96 4.37 -6.95
N PRO A 124 -3.39 4.97 -8.08
CA PRO A 124 -4.74 4.77 -8.59
C PRO A 124 -5.08 3.30 -8.83
N ALA A 125 -6.37 3.00 -8.87
CA ALA A 125 -6.84 1.70 -9.32
C ALA A 125 -6.29 1.37 -10.71
N ARG A 126 -6.08 0.07 -10.97
CA ARG A 126 -5.61 -0.38 -12.28
C ARG A 126 -6.71 -0.12 -13.30
N VAL A 127 -6.42 0.64 -14.35
CA VAL A 127 -7.33 0.77 -15.49
C VAL A 127 -7.40 -0.61 -16.17
N PRO A 128 -8.57 -1.26 -16.25
CA PRO A 128 -8.68 -2.54 -16.94
C PRO A 128 -8.33 -2.35 -18.42
N ASP A 129 -7.45 -3.22 -18.91
CA ASP A 129 -7.01 -3.19 -20.30
C ASP A 129 -8.20 -3.54 -21.21
N PRO A 130 -8.64 -2.66 -22.14
CA PRO A 130 -9.86 -2.86 -22.94
C PRO A 130 -9.83 -4.14 -23.79
N THR A 131 -8.65 -4.71 -24.03
CA THR A 131 -8.40 -5.91 -24.84
C THR A 131 -8.80 -7.22 -24.16
N GLN A 132 -8.99 -7.26 -22.84
CA GLN A 132 -9.43 -8.49 -22.15
C GLN A 132 -10.96 -8.68 -22.14
N ALA A 133 -11.75 -7.61 -22.35
CA ALA A 133 -13.21 -7.69 -22.35
C ALA A 133 -13.80 -8.31 -23.63
N GLN A 134 -13.02 -8.49 -24.71
CA GLN A 134 -13.53 -8.96 -26.00
C GLN A 134 -13.33 -10.46 -26.27
N SER A 135 -12.66 -11.21 -25.39
CA SER A 135 -12.37 -12.64 -25.63
C SER A 135 -13.42 -13.62 -25.08
N VAL A 136 -14.56 -13.13 -24.56
CA VAL A 136 -15.66 -13.97 -24.06
C VAL A 136 -16.97 -13.72 -24.82
N THR A 137 -16.93 -13.54 -26.15
CA THR A 137 -18.16 -13.61 -26.98
C THR A 137 -17.83 -13.87 -28.46
N GLU A 138 -17.11 -14.95 -28.76
CA GLU A 138 -17.09 -15.47 -30.13
C GLU A 138 -16.96 -16.99 -30.13
N GLY A 139 -17.98 -17.65 -29.56
CA GLY A 139 -18.27 -19.07 -29.75
C GLY A 139 -19.38 -19.19 -30.79
N THR A 140 -18.98 -19.38 -32.04
CA THR A 140 -19.77 -19.26 -33.25
C THR A 140 -20.87 -20.31 -33.35
N ASP A 141 -22.07 -19.79 -33.63
CA ASP A 141 -23.26 -20.37 -34.24
C ASP A 141 -22.94 -21.47 -35.29
N GLY A 142 -23.32 -22.71 -34.99
CA GLY A 142 -23.27 -23.84 -35.92
C GLY A 142 -24.66 -24.07 -36.54
N PRO A 143 -24.80 -24.23 -37.87
CA PRO A 143 -26.11 -24.32 -38.51
C PRO A 143 -26.84 -25.62 -38.13
N PRO A 144 -28.19 -25.63 -38.08
CA PRO A 144 -28.95 -26.78 -37.61
C PRO A 144 -28.90 -27.95 -38.62
N PRO A 145 -28.99 -29.21 -38.17
CA PRO A 145 -29.00 -30.36 -39.06
C PRO A 145 -30.32 -30.43 -39.84
N ARG A 146 -30.20 -30.69 -41.16
CA ARG A 146 -31.34 -30.94 -42.05
C ARG A 146 -31.99 -32.28 -41.70
N SER A 147 -33.28 -32.25 -41.36
CA SER A 147 -34.14 -33.44 -41.21
C SER A 147 -34.17 -34.25 -42.50
N ALA A 148 -33.84 -35.54 -42.40
CA ALA A 148 -34.10 -36.52 -43.45
C ALA A 148 -35.51 -37.08 -43.25
N THR A 149 -36.45 -36.67 -44.10
CA THR A 149 -37.72 -37.37 -44.31
C THR A 149 -37.50 -38.40 -45.41
N ILE A 150 -37.62 -39.67 -45.09
CA ILE A 150 -37.86 -40.75 -46.07
C ILE A 150 -39.10 -41.49 -45.56
N ASP A 151 -40.23 -41.23 -46.23
CA ASP A 151 -41.40 -42.10 -46.25
C ASP A 151 -41.32 -42.94 -47.54
N ALA A 152 -41.27 -44.26 -47.40
CA ALA A 152 -41.92 -45.30 -48.22
C ALA A 152 -41.38 -46.69 -47.83
#